data_AF-A0AAW3DER0-F1
#
_entry.id   AF-A0AAW3DER0-F1
#
_cell.length_a   1.000
_cell.length_b   1.000
_cell.length_c   1.000
_cell.angle_alpha   90.00
_cell.angle_beta   90.00
_cell.angle_gamma   90.00
#
_symmetry.space_group_name_H-M   'P 1'
#
loop_
_entity.id
_entity.type
_entity.pdbx_description
1 polymer ?
#
loop_
_entity_poly.entity_id
_entity_poly.type
_entity_poly.pdbx_seq_one_letter_code
_entity_poly.pdbx_strand_id
1 'polypeptide(L)'
;AGGSYYMISRSLGPEFGGAVGLCFYLGTTFAGAMYILGTIEILLTYISPSAAIFKAEEVGEETEAMLNNMRVYGTCIIILMAIVVFVGVKYVNKLALVFLACVILSIIAIYAGVIKTAFDPPDFPICLLGNRTLSKRNFDVCAKFTESNNETKTTTLWRLFCDSSLLNATCDNYFSLNNVTEIQGIPGIMSGVLTDNLWSAYSEKGSIVEKRNQPSVAGSEETKMGGLPYVFTDIMTYFTMLVGIYFPSVTGIMAGSNRSGDLKDAQKSIPTGTILAISTTSVIYLSCIVLFGACIERVILRDKFGEAVNGNLVVGTLAWPSPWVIVIGSFFSTCGAGLQSLTGAPRLLQAIARDGIVPFIRVFGHGKANGEPTWALLLTAGICEIGILIASLDSVAPILSMFFLMCYMFVNLACAVQTLLRTPNWRPRFKYYHWTLSFLGMSLCLALMFICSWYYALVAMLIAGCIYKYIEYRGAEKEWGDGIRGLSLNAARYALLRVEDGPPHTKNWR
;
A
#
# COMPACT_ATOMS: atom_id res chain seq x y z
N ALA A 1 8.07 -24.89 16.05
CA ALA A 1 7.05 -24.49 15.05
C ALA A 1 6.37 -23.21 15.53
N GLY A 2 6.82 -22.02 15.10
CA GLY A 2 6.41 -20.75 15.72
C GLY A 2 6.31 -19.54 14.79
N GLY A 3 6.31 -19.74 13.46
CA GLY A 3 6.21 -18.66 12.49
C GLY A 3 7.51 -17.85 12.30
N SER A 4 7.39 -16.72 11.60
CA SER A 4 8.49 -15.80 11.26
C SER A 4 9.24 -15.30 12.50
N TYR A 5 8.50 -14.80 13.50
CA TYR A 5 9.08 -14.28 14.74
C TYR A 5 9.94 -15.29 15.48
N TYR A 6 9.45 -16.52 15.67
CA TYR A 6 10.20 -17.55 16.38
C TYR A 6 11.49 -17.92 15.63
N MET A 7 11.42 -17.99 14.30
CA MET A 7 12.58 -18.25 13.45
C MET A 7 13.64 -17.14 13.59
N ILE A 8 13.23 -15.87 13.59
CA ILE A 8 14.12 -14.71 13.73
C ILE A 8 14.70 -14.65 15.16
N SER A 9 13.86 -14.72 16.19
CA SER A 9 14.28 -14.62 17.60
C SER A 9 15.29 -15.71 17.99
N ARG A 10 15.11 -16.94 17.49
CA ARG A 10 16.04 -18.04 17.79
C ARG A 10 17.33 -18.00 16.97
N SER A 11 17.31 -17.40 15.79
CA SER A 11 18.50 -17.30 14.93
C SER A 11 19.34 -16.07 15.27
N LEU A 12 18.70 -14.94 15.53
CA LEU A 12 19.36 -13.66 15.71
C LEU A 12 19.56 -13.26 17.18
N GLY A 13 18.86 -13.91 18.11
CA GLY A 13 18.84 -13.54 19.52
C GLY A 13 17.56 -12.78 19.93
N PRO A 14 17.25 -12.75 21.24
CA PRO A 14 16.01 -12.17 21.75
C PRO A 14 15.92 -10.66 21.55
N GLU A 15 17.04 -9.94 21.53
CA GLU A 15 17.08 -8.47 21.37
C GLU A 15 16.63 -8.06 19.97
N PHE A 16 17.24 -8.67 18.94
CA PHE A 16 16.83 -8.47 17.55
C PHE A 16 15.44 -9.04 17.30
N GLY A 17 15.13 -10.23 17.81
CA GLY A 17 13.82 -10.85 17.66
C GLY A 17 12.67 -9.99 18.18
N GLY A 18 12.84 -9.41 19.37
CA GLY A 18 11.82 -8.55 19.99
C GLY A 18 11.65 -7.21 19.28
N ALA A 19 12.74 -6.52 18.94
CA ALA A 19 12.66 -5.25 18.22
C ALA A 19 12.04 -5.43 16.82
N VAL A 20 12.53 -6.40 16.04
CA VAL A 20 11.99 -6.74 14.71
C VAL A 20 10.52 -7.17 14.81
N GLY A 21 10.19 -8.01 15.81
CA GLY A 21 8.82 -8.48 16.05
C GLY A 21 7.84 -7.35 16.35
N LEU A 22 8.22 -6.38 17.18
CA LEU A 22 7.38 -5.23 17.50
C LEU A 22 7.19 -4.28 16.31
N CYS A 23 8.24 -4.01 15.53
CA CYS A 23 8.14 -3.23 14.29
C CYS A 23 7.24 -3.94 13.26
N PHE A 24 7.40 -5.25 13.11
CA PHE A 24 6.57 -6.06 12.21
C PHE A 24 5.10 -6.12 12.66
N TYR A 25 4.85 -6.14 13.98
CA TYR A 25 3.51 -6.04 14.56
C TYR A 25 2.83 -4.71 14.21
N LEU A 26 3.52 -3.59 14.45
CA LEU A 26 2.98 -2.26 14.12
C LEU A 26 2.74 -2.12 12.62
N GLY A 27 3.69 -2.54 11.78
CA GLY A 27 3.50 -2.55 10.33
C GLY A 27 2.29 -3.37 9.89
N THR A 28 2.15 -4.60 10.38
CA THR A 28 1.00 -5.45 10.01
C THR A 28 -0.33 -4.85 10.49
N THR A 29 -0.34 -4.18 11.64
CA THR A 29 -1.53 -3.50 12.17
C THR A 29 -1.94 -2.31 11.28
N PHE A 30 -1.00 -1.42 10.93
CA PHE A 30 -1.29 -0.32 10.00
C PHE A 30 -1.64 -0.81 8.58
N ALA A 31 -1.10 -1.95 8.14
CA ALA A 31 -1.54 -2.60 6.89
C ALA A 31 -3.02 -2.99 6.96
N GLY A 32 -3.47 -3.52 8.10
CA GLY A 32 -4.89 -3.84 8.34
C GLY A 32 -5.79 -2.62 8.14
N ALA A 33 -5.42 -1.46 8.71
CA ALA A 33 -6.13 -0.20 8.51
C ALA A 33 -6.16 0.24 7.03
N MET A 34 -5.01 0.17 6.35
CA MET A 34 -4.90 0.50 4.92
C MET A 34 -5.81 -0.39 4.06
N TYR A 35 -5.85 -1.70 4.30
CA TYR A 35 -6.72 -2.60 3.53
C TYR A 35 -8.22 -2.34 3.79
N ILE A 36 -8.59 -1.97 5.02
CA ILE A 36 -9.98 -1.62 5.35
C ILE A 36 -10.37 -0.32 4.64
N LEU A 37 -9.56 0.72 4.73
CA LEU A 37 -9.79 1.99 4.01
C LEU A 37 -9.90 1.76 2.49
N GLY A 38 -9.05 0.91 1.91
CA GLY A 38 -9.12 0.55 0.48
C GLY A 38 -10.41 -0.19 0.12
N THR A 39 -10.92 -1.03 1.03
CA THR A 39 -12.20 -1.72 0.84
C THR A 39 -13.36 -0.73 0.86
N ILE A 40 -13.33 0.29 1.73
CA ILE A 40 -14.34 1.36 1.77
C ILE A 40 -14.26 2.26 0.56
N GLU A 41 -13.06 2.60 0.09
CA GLU A 41 -12.89 3.39 -1.13
C GLU A 41 -13.53 2.70 -2.33
N ILE A 42 -13.30 1.39 -2.47
CA ILE A 42 -13.93 0.61 -3.54
C ILE A 42 -15.46 0.60 -3.39
N LEU A 43 -15.95 0.43 -2.16
CA LEU A 43 -17.38 0.38 -1.86
C LEU A 43 -18.09 1.69 -2.18
N LEU A 44 -17.58 2.82 -1.67
CA LEU A 44 -18.21 4.13 -1.79
C LEU A 44 -17.98 4.77 -3.16
N THR A 45 -16.87 4.48 -3.84
CA THR A 45 -16.57 5.13 -5.14
C THR A 45 -17.18 4.35 -6.30
N TYR A 46 -17.06 3.01 -6.30
CA TYR A 46 -17.34 2.19 -7.48
C TYR A 46 -18.57 1.28 -7.36
N ILE A 47 -18.95 0.86 -6.14
CA ILE A 47 -20.07 -0.08 -5.94
C ILE A 47 -21.37 0.65 -5.61
N SER A 48 -21.36 1.56 -4.63
CA SER A 48 -22.56 2.25 -4.16
C SER A 48 -22.25 3.69 -3.70
N PRO A 49 -22.09 4.63 -4.66
CA PRO A 49 -21.87 6.04 -4.34
C PRO A 49 -23.07 6.70 -3.64
N SER A 50 -24.28 6.19 -3.86
CA SER A 50 -25.49 6.69 -3.19
C SER A 50 -25.53 6.40 -1.68
N ALA A 51 -24.70 5.47 -1.19
CA ALA A 51 -24.65 5.10 0.22
C ALA A 51 -23.86 6.10 1.10
N ALA A 52 -23.26 7.14 0.53
CA ALA A 52 -22.58 8.17 1.31
C ALA A 52 -23.55 8.83 2.32
N ILE A 53 -23.16 8.84 3.60
CA ILE A 53 -23.92 9.40 4.72
C ILE A 53 -23.76 10.93 4.71
N PHE A 54 -22.53 11.39 4.60
CA PHE A 54 -22.19 12.81 4.48
C PHE A 54 -22.08 13.15 2.99
N LYS A 55 -23.02 13.94 2.47
CA LYS A 55 -22.96 14.47 1.11
C LYS A 55 -22.59 15.94 1.22
N ALA A 56 -21.58 16.37 0.47
CA ALA A 56 -21.22 17.78 0.44
C ALA A 56 -22.31 18.56 -0.33
N GLU A 57 -22.77 19.66 0.26
CA GLU A 57 -23.70 20.59 -0.39
C GLU A 57 -22.94 21.70 -1.15
N GLU A 58 -21.67 21.96 -0.77
CA GLU A 58 -20.80 22.95 -1.40
C GLU A 58 -19.52 22.33 -2.02
N VAL A 59 -19.04 22.93 -3.13
CA VAL A 59 -17.93 22.45 -3.97
C VAL A 59 -16.55 22.46 -3.27
N GLY A 60 -16.44 23.02 -2.06
CA GLY A 60 -15.22 23.00 -1.25
C GLY A 60 -15.14 21.87 -0.22
N GLU A 61 -16.29 21.29 0.17
CA GLU A 61 -16.39 20.37 1.31
C GLU A 61 -16.39 18.89 0.90
N GLU A 62 -16.31 18.60 -0.41
CA GLU A 62 -16.38 17.23 -0.95
C GLU A 62 -15.32 16.30 -0.36
N THR A 63 -14.08 16.79 -0.23
CA THR A 63 -12.98 16.01 0.34
C THR A 63 -13.19 15.70 1.82
N GLU A 64 -13.71 16.65 2.61
CA GLU A 64 -13.96 16.46 4.03
C GLU A 64 -15.15 15.52 4.27
N ALA A 65 -16.21 15.65 3.47
CA ALA A 65 -17.35 14.75 3.48
C ALA A 65 -16.92 13.31 3.14
N MET A 66 -16.07 13.13 2.12
CA MET A 66 -15.52 11.82 1.76
C MET A 66 -14.69 11.21 2.90
N LEU A 67 -13.81 11.99 3.54
CA LEU A 67 -13.03 11.51 4.68
C LEU A 67 -13.91 11.10 5.87
N ASN A 68 -14.97 11.86 6.18
CA ASN A 68 -15.90 11.51 7.25
C ASN A 68 -16.69 10.23 6.96
N ASN A 69 -17.09 10.01 5.71
CA ASN A 69 -17.67 8.73 5.29
C ASN A 69 -16.68 7.57 5.48
N MET A 70 -15.42 7.74 5.08
CA MET A 70 -14.37 6.72 5.24
C MET A 70 -14.17 6.34 6.72
N ARG A 71 -14.22 7.32 7.62
CA ARG A 71 -14.14 7.09 9.07
C ARG A 71 -15.28 6.20 9.55
N VAL A 72 -16.53 6.61 9.32
CA VAL A 72 -17.71 5.89 9.84
C VAL A 72 -17.80 4.48 9.26
N TYR A 73 -17.66 4.33 7.94
CA TYR A 73 -17.70 2.99 7.33
C TYR A 73 -16.49 2.14 7.73
N GLY A 74 -15.31 2.74 7.86
CA GLY A 74 -14.11 2.08 8.33
C GLY A 74 -14.26 1.51 9.75
N THR A 75 -14.79 2.31 10.68
CA THR A 75 -15.05 1.87 12.07
C THR A 75 -16.06 0.72 12.13
N CYS A 76 -17.11 0.78 11.31
CA CYS A 76 -18.07 -0.33 11.20
C CYS A 76 -17.42 -1.62 10.66
N ILE A 77 -16.61 -1.53 9.59
CA ILE A 77 -15.97 -2.71 9.00
C ILE A 77 -14.92 -3.31 9.93
N ILE A 78 -14.12 -2.50 10.63
CA ILE A 78 -13.13 -3.07 11.56
C ILE A 78 -13.80 -3.81 12.71
N ILE A 79 -14.90 -3.29 13.26
CA ILE A 79 -15.67 -3.97 14.31
C ILE A 79 -16.21 -5.30 13.78
N LEU A 80 -16.80 -5.30 12.57
CA LEU A 80 -17.30 -6.51 11.93
C LEU A 80 -16.18 -7.55 11.71
N MET A 81 -15.04 -7.13 11.14
CA MET A 81 -13.88 -7.99 10.92
C MET A 81 -13.31 -8.53 12.22
N ALA A 82 -13.23 -7.71 13.28
CA ALA A 82 -12.75 -8.14 14.59
C ALA A 82 -13.67 -9.20 15.21
N ILE A 83 -15.00 -9.06 15.06
CA ILE A 83 -15.97 -10.06 15.49
C ILE A 83 -15.78 -11.36 14.71
N VAL A 84 -15.64 -11.31 13.39
CA VAL A 84 -15.38 -12.49 12.54
C VAL A 84 -14.11 -13.22 12.99
N VAL A 85 -13.03 -12.49 13.25
CA VAL A 85 -11.77 -13.04 13.74
C VAL A 85 -11.91 -13.64 15.14
N PHE A 86 -12.71 -13.02 16.01
CA PHE A 86 -12.94 -13.48 17.38
C PHE A 86 -13.79 -14.76 17.47
N VAL A 87 -14.76 -14.93 16.56
CA VAL A 87 -15.67 -16.09 16.51
C VAL A 87 -14.95 -17.33 15.98
N GLY A 88 -14.07 -17.20 14.98
CA GLY A 88 -13.22 -18.33 14.62
C GLY A 88 -12.31 -18.12 13.40
N VAL A 89 -10.99 -18.14 13.64
CA VAL A 89 -9.97 -17.99 12.59
C VAL A 89 -9.93 -19.18 11.62
N LYS A 90 -10.52 -20.32 12.01
CA LYS A 90 -10.61 -21.51 11.14
C LYS A 90 -11.36 -21.23 9.84
N TYR A 91 -12.43 -20.42 9.89
CA TYR A 91 -13.22 -20.08 8.71
C TYR A 91 -12.44 -19.14 7.79
N VAL A 92 -11.77 -18.13 8.36
CA VAL A 92 -10.91 -17.19 7.62
C VAL A 92 -9.83 -17.94 6.84
N ASN A 93 -9.20 -18.93 7.47
CA ASN A 93 -8.18 -19.76 6.81
C ASN A 93 -8.72 -20.60 5.65
N LYS A 94 -9.98 -21.07 5.71
CA LYS A 94 -10.62 -21.78 4.59
C LYS A 94 -10.96 -20.84 3.44
N LEU A 95 -11.42 -19.62 3.75
CA LEU A 95 -11.74 -18.60 2.76
C LEU A 95 -10.51 -17.99 2.07
N ALA A 96 -9.31 -18.14 2.64
CA ALA A 96 -8.06 -17.62 2.06
C ALA A 96 -7.82 -18.09 0.61
N LEU A 97 -8.22 -19.31 0.26
CA LEU A 97 -8.10 -19.83 -1.12
C LEU A 97 -9.04 -19.10 -2.09
N VAL A 98 -10.23 -18.70 -1.62
CA VAL A 98 -11.19 -17.92 -2.41
C VAL A 98 -10.63 -16.53 -2.69
N PHE A 99 -10.07 -15.86 -1.67
CA PHE A 99 -9.43 -14.55 -1.85
C PHE A 99 -8.25 -14.62 -2.83
N LEU A 100 -7.43 -15.68 -2.75
CA LEU A 100 -6.35 -15.89 -3.72
C LEU A 100 -6.88 -16.08 -5.14
N ALA A 101 -7.98 -16.82 -5.32
CA ALA A 101 -8.61 -16.98 -6.64
C ALA A 101 -9.11 -15.64 -7.21
N CYS A 102 -9.71 -14.78 -6.40
CA CYS A 102 -10.13 -13.43 -6.82
C CYS A 102 -8.95 -12.61 -7.35
N VAL A 103 -7.79 -12.65 -6.68
CA VAL A 103 -6.57 -11.94 -7.13
C VAL A 103 -6.09 -12.49 -8.48
N ILE A 104 -5.96 -13.80 -8.59
CA ILE A 104 -5.44 -14.44 -9.82
C ILE A 104 -6.36 -14.16 -11.01
N LEU A 105 -7.68 -14.31 -10.83
CA LEU A 105 -8.66 -14.03 -11.89
C LEU A 105 -8.64 -12.56 -12.31
N SER A 106 -8.47 -11.63 -11.36
CA SER A 106 -8.36 -10.19 -11.67
C SER A 106 -7.10 -9.89 -12.49
N ILE A 107 -5.95 -10.48 -12.12
CA ILE A 107 -4.71 -10.31 -12.89
C ILE A 107 -4.85 -10.88 -14.30
N ILE A 108 -5.44 -12.07 -14.45
CA ILE A 108 -5.69 -12.67 -15.77
C ILE A 108 -6.63 -11.79 -16.61
N ALA A 109 -7.68 -11.22 -16.01
CA ALA A 109 -8.61 -10.31 -16.69
C ALA A 109 -7.92 -9.04 -17.23
N ILE A 110 -6.95 -8.50 -16.49
CA ILE A 110 -6.12 -7.37 -16.94
C ILE A 110 -5.29 -7.76 -18.17
N TYR A 111 -4.56 -8.88 -18.11
CA TYR A 111 -3.74 -9.33 -19.25
C TYR A 111 -4.58 -9.69 -20.47
N ALA A 112 -5.73 -10.35 -20.28
CA ALA A 112 -6.67 -10.64 -21.37
C ALA A 112 -7.19 -9.36 -22.02
N GLY A 113 -7.52 -8.37 -21.19
CA GLY A 113 -7.94 -7.03 -21.64
C GLY A 113 -6.87 -6.32 -22.47
N VAL A 114 -5.63 -6.29 -21.98
CA VAL A 114 -4.47 -5.72 -22.72
C VAL A 114 -4.31 -6.38 -24.10
N ILE A 115 -4.33 -7.72 -24.16
CA ILE A 115 -4.19 -8.45 -25.44
C ILE A 115 -5.36 -8.12 -26.35
N LYS A 116 -6.58 -8.03 -25.81
CA LYS A 116 -7.77 -7.66 -26.59
C LYS A 116 -7.61 -6.27 -27.20
N THR A 117 -7.03 -5.29 -26.48
CA THR A 117 -6.84 -3.93 -27.02
C THR A 117 -5.97 -3.85 -28.27
N ALA A 118 -5.20 -4.90 -28.59
CA ALA A 118 -4.44 -4.96 -29.84
C ALA A 118 -5.34 -5.17 -31.07
N PHE A 119 -6.51 -5.79 -30.91
CA PHE A 119 -7.42 -6.12 -32.01
C PHE A 119 -8.72 -5.31 -31.95
N ASP A 120 -9.24 -5.09 -30.75
CA ASP A 120 -10.54 -4.48 -30.48
C ASP A 120 -10.44 -3.66 -29.19
N PRO A 121 -9.99 -2.39 -29.26
CA PRO A 121 -9.88 -1.53 -28.09
C PRO A 121 -11.27 -1.22 -27.50
N PRO A 122 -11.41 -1.16 -26.17
CA PRO A 122 -12.69 -0.87 -25.54
C PRO A 122 -13.07 0.60 -25.71
N ASP A 123 -14.34 0.85 -26.04
CA ASP A 123 -14.88 2.19 -26.27
C ASP A 123 -15.20 2.95 -24.99
N PHE A 124 -14.19 3.65 -24.48
CA PHE A 124 -14.29 4.60 -23.37
C PHE A 124 -13.87 6.00 -23.82
N PRO A 125 -14.80 6.80 -24.37
CA PRO A 125 -14.46 8.13 -24.83
C PRO A 125 -14.44 9.14 -23.67
N ILE A 126 -13.47 10.04 -23.71
CA ILE A 126 -13.26 11.12 -22.75
C ILE A 126 -13.45 12.49 -23.42
N CYS A 127 -13.90 13.46 -22.63
CA CYS A 127 -14.23 14.79 -23.10
C CYS A 127 -13.16 15.81 -22.73
N LEU A 128 -12.67 16.55 -23.72
CA LEU A 128 -11.67 17.60 -23.57
C LEU A 128 -12.23 18.95 -24.01
N LEU A 129 -11.96 20.00 -23.25
CA LEU A 129 -12.22 21.39 -23.62
C LEU A 129 -10.89 22.08 -23.90
N GLY A 130 -10.57 22.31 -25.18
CA GLY A 130 -9.20 22.66 -25.56
C GLY A 130 -8.23 21.58 -25.03
N ASN A 131 -7.30 21.95 -24.17
CA ASN A 131 -6.35 21.00 -23.56
C ASN A 131 -6.79 20.44 -22.18
N ARG A 132 -7.92 20.88 -21.61
CA ARG A 132 -8.36 20.56 -20.24
C ARG A 132 -9.31 19.36 -20.21
N THR A 133 -9.11 18.45 -19.26
CA THR A 133 -9.95 17.25 -19.07
C THR A 133 -11.21 17.56 -18.27
N LEU A 134 -12.35 17.11 -18.77
CA LEU A 134 -13.66 17.30 -18.15
C LEU A 134 -14.13 16.02 -17.42
N SER A 135 -14.81 16.21 -16.29
CA SER A 135 -15.45 15.15 -15.52
C SER A 135 -16.76 14.72 -16.16
N LYS A 136 -16.89 13.44 -16.52
CA LYS A 136 -18.03 12.90 -17.29
C LYS A 136 -19.27 12.59 -16.43
N ARG A 137 -19.21 12.78 -15.12
CA ARG A 137 -20.33 12.44 -14.20
C ARG A 137 -21.57 13.32 -14.37
N ASN A 138 -21.39 14.57 -14.78
CA ASN A 138 -22.46 15.58 -14.79
C ASN A 138 -23.09 15.78 -16.18
N PHE A 139 -22.58 15.13 -17.22
CA PHE A 139 -23.10 15.28 -18.58
C PHE A 139 -22.89 14.02 -19.44
N ASP A 140 -23.88 13.70 -20.27
CA ASP A 140 -23.86 12.51 -21.13
C ASP A 140 -23.23 12.78 -22.50
N VAL A 141 -23.40 13.99 -23.04
CA VAL A 141 -22.98 14.36 -24.40
C VAL A 141 -21.79 15.30 -24.37
N CYS A 142 -20.66 14.89 -24.98
CA CYS A 142 -19.45 15.70 -25.13
C CYS A 142 -19.56 16.68 -26.32
N ALA A 143 -20.55 17.56 -26.27
CA ALA A 143 -20.75 18.60 -27.28
C ALA A 143 -21.33 19.87 -26.63
N LYS A 144 -21.12 21.04 -27.24
CA LYS A 144 -21.72 22.30 -26.77
C LYS A 144 -23.21 22.39 -27.11
N PHE A 145 -23.58 21.86 -28.28
CA PHE A 145 -24.93 21.88 -28.81
C PHE A 145 -25.25 20.52 -29.42
N THR A 146 -26.52 20.15 -29.39
CA THR A 146 -27.07 18.97 -30.06
C THR A 146 -28.22 19.40 -30.94
N GLU A 147 -28.26 18.91 -32.18
CA GLU A 147 -29.41 19.09 -33.05
C GLU A 147 -30.48 18.06 -32.71
N SER A 148 -31.64 18.53 -32.25
CA SER A 148 -32.81 17.69 -31.99
C SER A 148 -34.00 18.32 -32.71
N ASN A 149 -34.59 17.61 -33.68
CA ASN A 149 -35.70 18.07 -34.51
C ASN A 149 -35.40 19.38 -35.29
N ASN A 150 -34.24 19.50 -35.94
CA ASN A 150 -33.78 20.70 -36.66
C ASN A 150 -33.64 21.97 -35.80
N GLU A 151 -33.73 21.84 -34.48
CA GLU A 151 -33.44 22.91 -33.54
C GLU A 151 -32.12 22.63 -32.82
N THR A 152 -31.24 23.63 -32.78
CA THR A 152 -30.01 23.59 -31.99
C THR A 152 -30.35 23.78 -30.52
N LYS A 153 -30.27 22.71 -29.73
CA LYS A 153 -30.45 22.77 -28.27
C LYS A 153 -29.09 22.76 -27.58
N THR A 154 -28.96 23.57 -26.54
CA THR A 154 -27.79 23.58 -25.66
C THR A 154 -27.75 22.30 -24.85
N THR A 155 -26.55 21.75 -24.64
CA THR A 155 -26.36 20.54 -23.84
C THR A 155 -26.33 20.84 -22.34
N THR A 156 -26.35 19.79 -21.51
CA THR A 156 -26.10 19.94 -20.07
C THR A 156 -24.70 20.52 -19.80
N LEU A 157 -23.71 20.19 -20.63
CA LEU A 157 -22.38 20.78 -20.57
C LEU A 157 -22.41 22.31 -20.70
N TRP A 158 -23.24 22.87 -21.58
CA TRP A 158 -23.42 24.31 -21.72
C TRP A 158 -23.87 24.97 -20.40
N ARG A 159 -24.81 24.35 -19.67
CA ARG A 159 -25.32 24.88 -18.39
C ARG A 159 -24.28 24.87 -17.27
N LEU A 160 -23.23 24.07 -17.40
CA LEU A 160 -22.15 24.02 -16.41
C LEU A 160 -21.16 25.18 -16.59
N PHE A 161 -21.05 25.75 -17.78
CA PHE A 161 -20.12 26.84 -18.12
C PHE A 161 -20.79 28.19 -18.40
N CYS A 162 -22.13 28.22 -18.50
CA CYS A 162 -22.90 29.40 -18.84
C CYS A 162 -24.10 29.59 -17.89
N ASP A 163 -24.48 30.84 -17.64
CA ASP A 163 -25.53 31.17 -16.65
C ASP A 163 -26.94 30.70 -17.07
N SER A 164 -27.19 30.48 -18.36
CA SER A 164 -28.48 30.00 -18.85
C SER A 164 -28.36 29.05 -20.03
N SER A 165 -29.44 28.30 -20.31
CA SER A 165 -29.51 27.37 -21.45
C SER A 165 -29.78 28.07 -22.79
N LEU A 166 -29.81 29.40 -22.83
CA LEU A 166 -29.99 30.17 -24.06
C LEU A 166 -28.65 30.36 -24.75
N LEU A 167 -28.66 30.46 -26.09
CA LEU A 167 -27.45 30.70 -26.90
C LEU A 167 -26.80 32.07 -26.61
N ASN A 168 -27.58 33.04 -26.13
CA ASN A 168 -27.10 34.39 -25.80
C ASN A 168 -26.60 34.51 -24.34
N ALA A 169 -26.40 33.41 -23.64
CA ALA A 169 -25.92 33.42 -22.26
C ALA A 169 -24.48 33.95 -22.18
N THR A 170 -24.16 34.61 -21.06
CA THR A 170 -22.78 34.83 -20.64
C THR A 170 -22.16 33.50 -20.23
N CYS A 171 -21.03 33.18 -20.86
CA CYS A 171 -20.28 31.95 -20.65
C CYS A 171 -18.85 32.25 -20.23
N ASP A 172 -18.21 31.27 -19.61
CA ASP A 172 -16.78 31.33 -19.32
C ASP A 172 -15.93 31.63 -20.57
N ASN A 173 -14.91 32.48 -20.41
CA ASN A 173 -14.08 32.94 -21.51
C ASN A 173 -13.32 31.77 -22.16
N TYR A 174 -12.75 30.86 -21.37
CA TYR A 174 -12.04 29.69 -21.88
C TYR A 174 -12.99 28.73 -22.62
N PHE A 175 -14.22 28.55 -22.13
CA PHE A 175 -15.24 27.74 -22.81
C PHE A 175 -15.68 28.33 -24.15
N SER A 176 -15.79 29.65 -24.29
CA SER A 176 -16.17 30.28 -25.56
C SER A 176 -15.06 30.20 -26.62
N LEU A 177 -13.80 30.36 -26.21
CA LEU A 177 -12.64 30.38 -27.11
C LEU A 177 -12.22 28.99 -27.62
N ASN A 178 -12.47 27.93 -26.84
CA ASN A 178 -11.96 26.58 -27.14
C ASN A 178 -13.06 25.62 -27.59
N ASN A 179 -12.74 24.73 -28.52
CA ASN A 179 -13.65 23.67 -28.96
C ASN A 179 -13.69 22.51 -27.96
N VAL A 180 -14.84 21.83 -27.91
CA VAL A 180 -15.00 20.58 -27.17
C VAL A 180 -14.66 19.43 -28.12
N THR A 181 -13.78 18.54 -27.70
CA THR A 181 -13.37 17.36 -28.47
C THR A 181 -13.54 16.10 -27.65
N GLU A 182 -13.97 15.03 -28.33
CA GLU A 182 -14.06 13.69 -27.74
C GLU A 182 -12.91 12.84 -28.27
N ILE A 183 -12.14 12.23 -27.37
CA ILE A 183 -11.02 11.35 -27.73
C ILE A 183 -11.18 9.98 -27.05
N GLN A 184 -10.56 8.96 -27.63
CA GLN A 184 -10.53 7.63 -27.05
C GLN A 184 -9.63 7.59 -25.80
N GLY A 185 -10.16 7.10 -24.68
CA GLY A 185 -9.40 6.94 -23.46
C GLY A 185 -8.44 5.75 -23.45
N ILE A 186 -8.83 4.67 -24.12
CA ILE A 186 -8.00 3.46 -24.30
C ILE A 186 -7.83 3.23 -25.80
N PRO A 187 -6.85 3.90 -26.42
CA PRO A 187 -6.58 3.71 -27.84
C PRO A 187 -5.90 2.36 -28.14
N GLY A 188 -5.44 1.64 -27.11
CA GLY A 188 -4.89 0.29 -27.23
C GLY A 188 -3.39 0.24 -27.53
N ILE A 189 -2.80 -0.95 -27.44
CA ILE A 189 -1.33 -1.13 -27.46
C ILE A 189 -0.66 -0.74 -28.79
N MET A 190 -1.41 -0.75 -29.89
CA MET A 190 -0.90 -0.41 -31.23
C MET A 190 -0.90 1.11 -31.52
N SER A 191 -1.50 1.92 -30.65
CA SER A 191 -1.70 3.36 -30.88
C SER A 191 -0.43 4.22 -30.78
N GLY A 192 0.64 3.69 -30.19
CA GLY A 192 1.89 4.44 -29.95
C GLY A 192 1.85 5.37 -28.73
N VAL A 193 0.78 5.35 -27.91
CA VAL A 193 0.61 6.22 -26.73
C VAL A 193 1.72 6.06 -25.67
N LEU A 194 2.50 4.99 -25.72
CA LEU A 194 3.66 4.80 -24.85
C LEU A 194 4.66 5.97 -24.92
N THR A 195 4.88 6.56 -26.10
CA THR A 195 5.80 7.71 -26.25
C THR A 195 5.27 8.92 -25.51
N ASP A 196 3.96 9.11 -25.55
CA ASP A 196 3.28 10.19 -24.86
C ASP A 196 3.31 10.00 -23.35
N ASN A 197 3.43 8.77 -22.84
CA ASN A 197 3.45 8.44 -21.41
C ASN A 197 4.84 8.34 -20.76
N LEU A 198 5.93 8.38 -21.53
CA LEU A 198 7.29 8.11 -21.03
C LEU A 198 7.78 9.08 -19.95
N TRP A 199 7.38 10.36 -20.04
CA TRP A 199 7.92 11.43 -19.19
C TRP A 199 7.08 11.69 -17.93
N SER A 200 7.73 12.15 -16.87
CA SER A 200 7.06 12.54 -15.61
C SER A 200 6.14 13.76 -15.80
N ALA A 201 5.01 13.74 -15.11
CA ALA A 201 4.07 14.86 -15.02
C ALA A 201 3.68 15.11 -13.55
N TYR A 202 4.66 15.58 -12.77
CA TYR A 202 4.42 16.01 -11.39
C TYR A 202 3.61 17.30 -11.39
N SER A 203 2.65 17.40 -10.48
CA SER A 203 1.74 18.55 -10.43
C SER A 203 1.33 18.86 -8.99
N GLU A 204 1.00 20.13 -8.77
CA GLU A 204 0.53 20.62 -7.47
C GLU A 204 -0.94 20.27 -7.25
N LYS A 205 -1.34 20.22 -5.97
CA LYS A 205 -2.73 19.97 -5.59
C LYS A 205 -3.65 21.04 -6.19
N GLY A 206 -4.75 20.63 -6.80
CA GLY A 206 -5.73 21.54 -7.42
C GLY A 206 -5.38 22.00 -8.83
N SER A 207 -4.28 21.53 -9.42
CA SER A 207 -3.98 21.79 -10.84
C SER A 207 -4.85 20.93 -11.77
N ILE A 208 -5.26 21.50 -12.90
CA ILE A 208 -6.11 20.84 -13.89
C ILE A 208 -5.31 19.78 -14.66
N VAL A 209 -5.93 18.63 -14.92
CA VAL A 209 -5.31 17.58 -15.73
C VAL A 209 -5.41 17.95 -17.21
N GLU A 210 -4.28 18.39 -17.78
CA GLU A 210 -4.18 18.81 -19.18
C GLU A 210 -3.47 17.78 -20.09
N LYS A 211 -3.87 17.78 -21.38
CA LYS A 211 -3.20 17.05 -22.46
C LYS A 211 -2.32 18.00 -23.28
N ARG A 212 -0.99 17.77 -23.23
CA ARG A 212 0.01 18.67 -23.86
C ARG A 212 -0.09 18.79 -25.38
N ASN A 213 -0.51 17.72 -26.07
CA ASN A 213 -0.50 17.64 -27.52
C ASN A 213 -1.80 18.16 -28.17
N GLN A 214 -2.70 18.80 -27.41
CA GLN A 214 -3.92 19.42 -27.96
C GLN A 214 -3.83 20.95 -28.02
N PRO A 215 -4.30 21.57 -29.12
CA PRO A 215 -4.31 23.02 -29.26
C PRO A 215 -5.33 23.65 -28.30
N SER A 216 -4.91 24.65 -27.53
CA SER A 216 -5.79 25.49 -26.73
C SER A 216 -5.39 26.95 -26.81
N VAL A 217 -6.38 27.83 -26.69
CA VAL A 217 -6.23 29.28 -26.55
C VAL A 217 -6.38 29.63 -25.09
N ALA A 218 -5.38 30.29 -24.52
CA ALA A 218 -5.43 30.78 -23.15
C ALA A 218 -6.51 31.88 -23.03
N GLY A 219 -7.50 31.67 -22.16
CA GLY A 219 -8.50 32.68 -21.80
C GLY A 219 -8.09 33.43 -20.54
N SER A 220 -8.71 34.59 -20.28
CA SER A 220 -8.56 35.28 -18.99
C SER A 220 -9.22 34.44 -17.88
N GLU A 221 -8.45 34.04 -16.87
CA GLU A 221 -8.94 33.24 -15.74
C GLU A 221 -9.76 34.12 -14.78
N GLU A 222 -11.04 34.31 -15.07
CA GLU A 222 -11.96 34.91 -14.09
C GLU A 222 -12.31 33.87 -13.01
N THR A 223 -11.69 34.03 -11.84
CA THR A 223 -11.97 33.67 -10.43
C THR A 223 -13.06 32.64 -10.01
N LYS A 224 -13.89 32.07 -10.89
CA LYS A 224 -14.86 31.00 -10.59
C LYS A 224 -14.32 29.61 -10.96
N MET A 225 -13.11 29.27 -10.50
CA MET A 225 -12.55 27.92 -10.71
C MET A 225 -13.23 26.84 -9.84
N GLY A 226 -13.80 27.21 -8.70
CA GLY A 226 -14.54 26.30 -7.82
C GLY A 226 -15.98 26.12 -8.34
N GLY A 227 -16.26 24.98 -9.00
CA GLY A 227 -17.60 24.66 -9.50
C GLY A 227 -17.63 24.11 -10.93
N LEU A 228 -16.56 24.29 -11.69
CA LEU A 228 -16.48 23.81 -13.06
C LEU A 228 -16.13 22.32 -13.11
N PRO A 229 -16.67 21.55 -14.08
CA PRO A 229 -16.49 20.11 -14.18
C PRO A 229 -15.10 19.73 -14.74
N TYR A 230 -14.03 20.28 -14.19
CA TYR A 230 -12.66 19.90 -14.52
C TYR A 230 -12.15 18.78 -13.62
N VAL A 231 -11.28 17.94 -14.17
CA VAL A 231 -10.55 16.95 -13.37
C VAL A 231 -9.33 17.61 -12.76
N PHE A 232 -9.27 17.61 -11.42
CA PHE A 232 -8.19 18.22 -10.65
C PHE A 232 -7.24 17.18 -10.06
N THR A 233 -6.00 17.60 -9.85
CA THR A 233 -4.99 16.79 -9.15
C THR A 233 -5.28 16.78 -7.64
N ASP A 234 -5.59 15.61 -7.07
CA ASP A 234 -6.01 15.42 -5.67
C ASP A 234 -4.94 15.82 -4.64
N ILE A 235 -3.69 15.45 -4.90
CA ILE A 235 -2.54 15.65 -4.01
C ILE A 235 -1.32 16.18 -4.77
N MET A 236 -0.46 16.95 -4.10
CA MET A 236 0.83 17.34 -4.67
C MET A 236 1.67 16.07 -4.88
N THR A 237 2.16 15.85 -6.10
CA THR A 237 2.91 14.64 -6.44
C THR A 237 4.38 14.94 -6.70
N TYR A 238 5.27 14.13 -6.12
CA TYR A 238 6.71 14.13 -6.38
C TYR A 238 7.27 12.71 -6.22
N PHE A 239 8.46 12.45 -6.75
CA PHE A 239 9.03 11.11 -6.84
C PHE A 239 9.05 10.36 -5.49
N THR A 240 9.51 11.03 -4.43
CA THR A 240 9.71 10.37 -3.12
C THR A 240 8.39 10.03 -2.42
N MET A 241 7.33 10.82 -2.63
CA MET A 241 5.98 10.48 -2.16
C MET A 241 5.45 9.21 -2.83
N LEU A 242 5.60 9.10 -4.15
CA LEU A 242 5.14 7.93 -4.91
C LEU A 242 5.87 6.65 -4.51
N VAL A 243 7.17 6.74 -4.17
CA VAL A 243 7.91 5.61 -3.61
C VAL A 243 7.27 5.12 -2.30
N GLY A 244 6.90 6.04 -1.41
CA GLY A 244 6.23 5.70 -0.14
C GLY A 244 4.83 5.11 -0.31
N ILE A 245 4.07 5.56 -1.31
CA ILE A 245 2.74 5.01 -1.64
C ILE A 245 2.85 3.63 -2.29
N TYR A 246 3.87 3.40 -3.13
CA TYR A 246 4.07 2.13 -3.83
C TYR A 246 4.66 1.04 -2.93
N PHE A 247 5.52 1.39 -1.97
CA PHE A 247 6.27 0.43 -1.15
C PHE A 247 5.42 -0.66 -0.46
N PRO A 248 4.22 -0.39 0.10
CA PRO A 248 3.37 -1.43 0.68
C PRO A 248 3.08 -2.60 -0.25
N SER A 249 3.06 -2.39 -1.57
CA SER A 249 2.81 -3.45 -2.56
C SER A 249 3.87 -4.56 -2.58
N VAL A 250 5.13 -4.24 -2.23
CA VAL A 250 6.24 -5.21 -2.21
C VAL A 250 6.52 -5.76 -0.81
N THR A 251 5.71 -5.40 0.17
CA THR A 251 5.82 -5.93 1.54
C THR A 251 5.21 -7.34 1.65
N GLY A 252 5.27 -7.94 2.84
CA GLY A 252 4.64 -9.25 3.09
C GLY A 252 5.51 -10.48 2.81
N ILE A 253 6.79 -10.31 2.47
CA ILE A 253 7.73 -11.42 2.21
C ILE A 253 7.85 -12.42 3.39
N MET A 254 7.55 -11.97 4.62
CA MET A 254 7.59 -12.81 5.83
C MET A 254 6.44 -13.83 5.90
N ALA A 255 5.38 -13.66 5.09
CA ALA A 255 4.23 -14.56 5.06
C ALA A 255 4.62 -16.02 4.75
N GLY A 256 5.65 -16.23 3.92
CA GLY A 256 6.13 -17.56 3.56
C GLY A 256 6.65 -18.39 4.75
N SER A 257 7.10 -17.74 5.83
CA SER A 257 7.63 -18.40 7.03
C SER A 257 6.62 -18.54 8.17
N ASN A 258 5.43 -17.94 8.04
CA ASN A 258 4.39 -17.98 9.07
C ASN A 258 3.81 -19.38 9.29
N ARG A 259 3.87 -20.26 8.27
CA ARG A 259 3.47 -21.67 8.35
C ARG A 259 4.66 -22.64 8.43
N SER A 260 5.80 -22.17 8.93
CA SER A 260 7.03 -22.99 9.08
C SER A 260 6.84 -24.27 9.89
N GLY A 261 5.82 -24.33 10.76
CA GLY A 261 5.49 -25.51 11.56
C GLY A 261 4.85 -26.66 10.80
N ASP A 262 4.20 -26.36 9.67
CA ASP A 262 3.38 -27.33 8.93
C ASP A 262 4.11 -27.86 7.67
N LEU A 263 5.32 -27.38 7.40
CA LEU A 263 6.11 -27.76 6.23
C LEU A 263 6.87 -29.07 6.48
N LYS A 264 6.81 -30.00 5.52
CA LYS A 264 7.61 -31.25 5.54
C LYS A 264 9.11 -30.98 5.62
N ASP A 265 9.61 -30.00 4.85
CA ASP A 265 10.99 -29.53 4.90
C ASP A 265 11.00 -28.00 4.82
N ALA A 266 11.02 -27.36 5.99
CA ALA A 266 11.04 -25.90 6.09
C ALA A 266 12.35 -25.28 5.57
N GLN A 267 13.48 -25.98 5.71
CA GLN A 267 14.80 -25.44 5.35
C GLN A 267 14.94 -25.24 3.84
N LYS A 268 14.38 -26.14 3.03
CA LYS A 268 14.38 -26.01 1.56
C LYS A 268 13.19 -25.20 1.03
N SER A 269 12.01 -25.37 1.63
CA SER A 269 10.76 -24.81 1.08
C SER A 269 10.65 -23.30 1.27
N ILE A 270 11.06 -22.77 2.43
CA ILE A 270 11.00 -21.32 2.72
C ILE A 270 11.83 -20.50 1.73
N PRO A 271 13.15 -20.73 1.55
CA PRO A 271 13.96 -19.90 0.65
C PRO A 271 13.49 -20.01 -0.80
N THR A 272 13.18 -21.22 -1.28
CA THR A 272 12.73 -21.44 -2.66
C THR A 272 11.38 -20.76 -2.92
N GLY A 273 10.42 -20.93 -2.01
CA GLY A 273 9.08 -20.36 -2.13
C GLY A 273 9.09 -18.82 -2.06
N THR A 274 9.83 -18.23 -1.11
CA THR A 274 9.90 -16.78 -0.96
C THR A 274 10.59 -16.10 -2.15
N ILE A 275 11.71 -16.64 -2.65
CA ILE A 275 12.43 -16.06 -3.80
C ILE A 275 11.58 -16.14 -5.07
N LEU A 276 10.93 -17.30 -5.31
CA LEU A 276 10.08 -17.48 -6.48
C LEU A 276 8.86 -16.55 -6.41
N ALA A 277 8.24 -16.39 -5.24
CA ALA A 277 7.10 -15.48 -5.06
C ALA A 277 7.49 -14.02 -5.35
N ILE A 278 8.63 -13.55 -4.84
CA ILE A 278 9.15 -12.20 -5.12
C ILE A 278 9.42 -12.01 -6.61
N SER A 279 10.02 -13.01 -7.26
CA SER A 279 10.25 -12.97 -8.71
C SER A 279 8.94 -12.86 -9.49
N THR A 280 7.93 -13.65 -9.14
CA THR A 280 6.61 -13.64 -9.81
C THR A 280 5.92 -12.29 -9.65
N THR A 281 5.84 -11.75 -8.44
CA THR A 281 5.19 -10.44 -8.21
C THR A 281 5.95 -9.30 -8.90
N SER A 282 7.28 -9.33 -8.87
CA SER A 282 8.11 -8.33 -9.55
C SER A 282 7.90 -8.35 -11.06
N VAL A 283 7.83 -9.52 -11.68
CA VAL A 283 7.54 -9.67 -13.11
C VAL A 283 6.17 -9.08 -13.43
N ILE A 284 5.13 -9.41 -12.63
CA ILE A 284 3.78 -8.89 -12.83
C ILE A 284 3.73 -7.36 -12.69
N TYR A 285 4.41 -6.78 -11.71
CA TYR A 285 4.42 -5.33 -11.53
C TYR A 285 5.15 -4.62 -12.67
N LEU A 286 6.33 -5.10 -13.07
CA LEU A 286 7.11 -4.49 -14.15
C LEU A 286 6.41 -4.59 -15.51
N SER A 287 5.77 -5.72 -15.81
CA SER A 287 4.97 -5.85 -17.04
C SER A 287 3.75 -4.92 -17.02
N CYS A 288 2.99 -4.87 -15.91
CA CYS A 288 1.83 -3.98 -15.81
C CYS A 288 2.19 -2.50 -15.99
N ILE A 289 3.33 -2.04 -15.47
CA ILE A 289 3.81 -0.65 -15.66
C ILE A 289 3.94 -0.33 -17.16
N VAL A 290 4.59 -1.22 -17.93
CA VAL A 290 4.78 -1.02 -19.37
C VAL A 290 3.45 -1.10 -20.12
N LEU A 291 2.60 -2.08 -19.79
CA LEU A 291 1.33 -2.30 -20.47
C LEU A 291 0.32 -1.16 -20.22
N PHE A 292 0.22 -0.65 -18.99
CA PHE A 292 -0.65 0.50 -18.70
C PHE A 292 -0.19 1.76 -19.45
N GLY A 293 1.12 2.01 -19.47
CA GLY A 293 1.68 3.13 -20.25
C GLY A 293 1.49 3.00 -21.76
N ALA A 294 1.36 1.79 -22.30
CA ALA A 294 1.17 1.55 -23.73
C ALA A 294 -0.30 1.54 -24.18
N CYS A 295 -1.24 1.22 -23.28
CA CYS A 295 -2.66 1.06 -23.62
C CYS A 295 -3.56 2.25 -23.25
N ILE A 296 -3.24 2.97 -22.18
CA ILE A 296 -4.14 3.98 -21.56
C ILE A 296 -3.62 5.39 -21.82
N GLU A 297 -4.52 6.30 -22.17
CA GLU A 297 -4.21 7.72 -22.37
C GLU A 297 -3.72 8.39 -21.07
N ARG A 298 -2.74 9.31 -21.20
CA ARG A 298 -2.07 9.98 -20.07
C ARG A 298 -3.02 10.65 -19.08
N VAL A 299 -4.07 11.30 -19.57
CA VAL A 299 -4.99 12.07 -18.72
C VAL A 299 -5.80 11.17 -17.80
N ILE A 300 -6.13 9.95 -18.25
CA ILE A 300 -6.88 8.97 -17.46
C ILE A 300 -5.97 8.35 -16.38
N LEU A 301 -4.70 8.10 -16.71
CA LEU A 301 -3.73 7.60 -15.71
C LEU A 301 -3.49 8.58 -14.56
N ARG A 302 -3.79 9.87 -14.75
CA ARG A 302 -3.64 10.94 -13.75
C ARG A 302 -4.93 11.19 -12.96
N ASP A 303 -6.03 10.53 -13.33
CA ASP A 303 -7.32 10.64 -12.67
C ASP A 303 -7.52 9.44 -11.73
N LYS A 304 -7.37 9.67 -10.43
CA LYS A 304 -7.43 8.63 -9.39
C LYS A 304 -8.82 7.97 -9.28
N PHE A 305 -9.89 8.77 -9.37
CA PHE A 305 -11.27 8.30 -9.15
C PHE A 305 -12.02 7.98 -10.44
N GLY A 306 -11.38 8.15 -11.59
CA GLY A 306 -11.95 7.83 -12.90
C GLY A 306 -13.12 8.74 -13.28
N GLU A 307 -13.09 9.99 -12.85
CA GLU A 307 -14.09 11.01 -13.19
C GLU A 307 -14.23 11.24 -14.69
N ALA A 308 -13.13 11.20 -15.43
CA ALA A 308 -13.10 11.30 -16.89
C ALA A 308 -13.79 10.11 -17.58
N VAL A 309 -13.82 8.94 -16.93
CA VAL A 309 -14.38 7.68 -17.47
C VAL A 309 -15.69 7.28 -16.77
N ASN A 310 -16.49 8.28 -16.39
CA ASN A 310 -17.81 8.11 -15.76
C ASN A 310 -17.76 7.33 -14.43
N GLY A 311 -16.74 7.58 -13.61
CA GLY A 311 -16.57 6.94 -12.31
C GLY A 311 -16.19 5.46 -12.38
N ASN A 312 -15.74 4.96 -13.54
CA ASN A 312 -15.19 3.62 -13.64
C ASN A 312 -13.76 3.56 -13.14
N LEU A 313 -13.39 2.44 -12.53
CA LEU A 313 -12.01 2.19 -12.10
C LEU A 313 -11.11 2.10 -13.35
N VAL A 314 -10.05 2.91 -13.42
CA VAL A 314 -9.18 3.03 -14.61
C VAL A 314 -8.64 1.68 -15.08
N VAL A 315 -8.03 0.87 -14.19
CA VAL A 315 -7.59 -0.49 -14.58
C VAL A 315 -8.76 -1.44 -14.88
N GLY A 316 -9.97 -1.17 -14.36
CA GLY A 316 -11.19 -1.90 -14.71
C GLY A 316 -11.61 -1.66 -16.16
N THR A 317 -11.49 -0.44 -16.67
CA THR A 317 -11.83 -0.11 -18.07
C THR A 317 -10.96 -0.86 -19.10
N LEU A 318 -9.76 -1.28 -18.70
CA LEU A 318 -8.86 -2.10 -19.50
C LEU A 318 -9.21 -3.61 -19.46
N ALA A 319 -9.88 -4.07 -18.41
CA ALA A 319 -10.06 -5.50 -18.14
C ALA A 319 -11.16 -6.14 -19.00
N TRP A 320 -10.92 -7.39 -19.43
CA TRP A 320 -11.92 -8.23 -20.09
C TRP A 320 -12.36 -9.36 -19.14
N PRO A 321 -13.66 -9.73 -19.07
CA PRO A 321 -14.78 -9.32 -19.92
C PRO A 321 -15.52 -8.05 -19.51
N SER A 322 -15.42 -7.60 -18.26
CA SER A 322 -16.06 -6.37 -17.81
C SER A 322 -15.27 -5.68 -16.69
N PRO A 323 -15.42 -4.35 -16.51
CA PRO A 323 -14.77 -3.62 -15.41
C PRO A 323 -15.14 -4.15 -14.02
N TRP A 324 -16.35 -4.69 -13.88
CA TRP A 324 -16.88 -5.23 -12.63
C TRP A 324 -16.09 -6.43 -12.10
N VAL A 325 -15.39 -7.18 -12.97
CA VAL A 325 -14.53 -8.29 -12.52
C VAL A 325 -13.42 -7.77 -11.62
N ILE A 326 -12.81 -6.63 -11.99
CA ILE A 326 -11.76 -6.00 -11.19
C ILE A 326 -12.37 -5.38 -9.94
N VAL A 327 -13.48 -4.64 -10.04
CA VAL A 327 -14.12 -3.98 -8.89
C VAL A 327 -14.48 -5.00 -7.79
N ILE A 328 -15.15 -6.09 -8.16
CA ILE A 328 -15.55 -7.15 -7.21
C ILE A 328 -14.33 -7.94 -6.73
N GLY A 329 -13.41 -8.28 -7.65
CA GLY A 329 -12.20 -9.04 -7.35
C GLY A 329 -11.28 -8.31 -6.38
N SER A 330 -11.05 -7.01 -6.60
CA SER A 330 -10.25 -6.16 -5.70
C SER A 330 -10.94 -5.97 -4.36
N PHE A 331 -12.26 -5.79 -4.32
CA PHE A 331 -13.02 -5.66 -3.07
C PHE A 331 -12.86 -6.88 -2.15
N PHE A 332 -13.05 -8.09 -2.67
CA PHE A 332 -12.86 -9.31 -1.88
C PHE A 332 -11.38 -9.55 -1.54
N SER A 333 -10.46 -9.20 -2.43
CA SER A 333 -9.01 -9.29 -2.18
C SER A 333 -8.58 -8.39 -1.03
N THR A 334 -8.97 -7.10 -1.03
CA THR A 334 -8.61 -6.15 0.03
C THR A 334 -9.24 -6.54 1.36
N CYS A 335 -10.50 -6.97 1.36
CA CYS A 335 -11.17 -7.49 2.54
C CYS A 335 -10.43 -8.72 3.11
N GLY A 336 -10.03 -9.66 2.25
CA GLY A 336 -9.23 -10.82 2.63
C GLY A 336 -7.87 -10.46 3.24
N ALA A 337 -7.17 -9.48 2.66
CA ALA A 337 -5.89 -8.99 3.17
C ALA A 337 -6.04 -8.29 4.54
N GLY A 338 -7.13 -7.54 4.74
CA GLY A 338 -7.49 -6.96 6.04
C GLY A 338 -7.71 -8.02 7.11
N LEU A 339 -8.51 -9.06 6.81
CA LEU A 339 -8.72 -10.20 7.71
C LEU A 339 -7.43 -10.95 8.02
N GLN A 340 -6.54 -11.14 7.04
CA GLN A 340 -5.25 -11.79 7.25
C GLN A 340 -4.35 -10.97 8.19
N SER A 341 -4.34 -9.64 8.03
CA SER A 341 -3.57 -8.74 8.90
C SER A 341 -4.11 -8.76 10.34
N LEU A 342 -5.43 -8.73 10.50
CA LEU A 342 -6.12 -8.76 11.79
C LEU A 342 -6.02 -10.13 12.50
N THR A 343 -5.76 -11.22 11.77
CA THR A 343 -5.47 -12.54 12.36
C THR A 343 -3.97 -12.74 12.65
N GLY A 344 -3.10 -12.18 11.82
CA GLY A 344 -1.65 -12.31 11.92
C GLY A 344 -1.03 -11.49 13.04
N ALA A 345 -1.36 -10.20 13.11
CA ALA A 345 -0.77 -9.26 14.08
C ALA A 345 -1.02 -9.68 15.55
N PRO A 346 -2.23 -10.10 15.97
CA PRO A 346 -2.45 -10.54 17.35
C PRO A 346 -1.66 -11.80 17.72
N ARG A 347 -1.48 -12.73 16.78
CA ARG A 347 -0.71 -13.96 17.01
C ARG A 347 0.77 -13.67 17.18
N LEU A 348 1.30 -12.73 16.40
CA LEU A 348 2.66 -12.23 16.55
C LEU A 348 2.86 -11.58 17.92
N LEU A 349 1.97 -10.68 18.33
CA LEU A 349 2.04 -10.02 19.63
C LEU A 349 1.93 -11.03 20.79
N GLN A 350 1.04 -12.02 20.66
CA GLN A 350 0.90 -13.09 21.64
C GLN A 350 2.18 -13.93 21.77
N ALA A 351 2.88 -14.20 20.67
CA ALA A 351 4.16 -14.92 20.68
C ALA A 351 5.25 -14.11 21.40
N ILE A 352 5.35 -12.81 21.12
CA ILE A 352 6.24 -11.86 21.80
C ILE A 352 5.96 -11.82 23.31
N ALA A 353 4.67 -11.76 23.69
CA ALA A 353 4.26 -11.73 25.09
C ALA A 353 4.59 -13.02 25.85
N ARG A 354 4.50 -14.17 25.19
CA ARG A 354 4.83 -15.49 25.78
C ARG A 354 6.32 -15.71 25.99
N ASP A 355 7.16 -15.11 25.15
CA ASP A 355 8.62 -15.16 25.35
C ASP A 355 9.07 -14.35 26.59
N GLY A 356 8.22 -13.45 27.10
CA GLY A 356 8.49 -12.72 28.34
C GLY A 356 9.65 -11.74 28.23
N ILE A 357 10.02 -11.34 27.01
CA ILE A 357 11.07 -10.35 26.73
C ILE A 357 10.67 -8.94 27.18
N VAL A 358 9.38 -8.62 27.17
CA VAL A 358 8.83 -7.32 27.55
C VAL A 358 7.75 -7.52 28.62
N PRO A 359 8.01 -7.20 29.90
CA PRO A 359 7.14 -7.58 31.01
C PRO A 359 5.77 -6.89 30.97
N PHE A 360 5.69 -5.65 30.49
CA PHE A 360 4.42 -4.91 30.39
C PHE A 360 3.47 -5.48 29.33
N ILE A 361 3.98 -6.24 28.34
CA ILE A 361 3.18 -6.86 27.27
C ILE A 361 2.62 -8.22 27.71
N ARG A 362 2.96 -8.73 28.90
CA ARG A 362 2.58 -10.08 29.36
C ARG A 362 1.07 -10.33 29.37
N VAL A 363 0.25 -9.31 29.62
CA VAL A 363 -1.23 -9.38 29.55
C VAL A 363 -1.72 -9.86 28.18
N PHE A 364 -1.04 -9.46 27.11
CA PHE A 364 -1.40 -9.82 25.74
C PHE A 364 -1.04 -11.26 25.36
N GLY A 365 -0.36 -12.00 26.25
CA GLY A 365 -0.06 -13.43 26.09
C GLY A 365 -1.26 -14.35 26.34
N HIS A 366 -2.35 -13.81 26.92
CA HIS A 366 -3.58 -14.56 27.19
C HIS A 366 -4.18 -15.12 25.89
N GLY A 367 -4.72 -16.33 25.95
CA GLY A 367 -5.43 -16.95 24.84
C GLY A 367 -6.58 -17.81 25.32
N LYS A 368 -7.59 -17.99 24.47
CA LYS A 368 -8.67 -18.97 24.69
C LYS A 368 -8.09 -20.39 24.75
N ALA A 369 -8.91 -21.37 25.15
CA ALA A 369 -8.55 -22.80 25.14
C ALA A 369 -7.99 -23.28 23.77
N ASN A 370 -8.44 -22.66 22.67
CA ASN A 370 -7.99 -22.96 21.31
C ASN A 370 -6.66 -22.29 20.91
N GLY A 371 -6.01 -21.55 21.82
CA GLY A 371 -4.79 -20.80 21.57
C GLY A 371 -4.98 -19.43 20.92
N GLU A 372 -6.22 -19.02 20.61
CA GLU A 372 -6.53 -17.75 19.95
C GLU A 372 -6.37 -16.54 20.90
N PRO A 373 -5.68 -15.46 20.48
CA PRO A 373 -5.46 -14.27 21.30
C PRO A 373 -6.72 -13.42 21.48
N THR A 374 -7.04 -13.02 22.71
CA THR A 374 -8.16 -12.11 23.00
C THR A 374 -7.69 -10.66 23.18
N TRP A 375 -6.89 -10.37 24.22
CA TRP A 375 -6.42 -9.01 24.50
C TRP A 375 -5.54 -8.43 23.40
N ALA A 376 -4.71 -9.27 22.76
CA ALA A 376 -3.90 -8.83 21.62
C ALA A 376 -4.75 -8.49 20.39
N LEU A 377 -5.91 -9.15 20.19
CA LEU A 377 -6.84 -8.80 19.12
C LEU A 377 -7.47 -7.43 19.40
N LEU A 378 -7.88 -7.17 20.65
CA LEU A 378 -8.45 -5.88 21.04
C LEU A 378 -7.44 -4.73 20.85
N LEU A 379 -6.18 -4.92 21.26
CA LEU A 379 -5.14 -3.91 21.03
C LEU A 379 -4.90 -3.65 19.55
N THR A 380 -4.86 -4.72 18.75
CA THR A 380 -4.67 -4.61 17.29
C THR A 380 -5.83 -3.86 16.64
N ALA A 381 -7.07 -4.17 17.02
CA ALA A 381 -8.24 -3.43 16.55
C ALA A 381 -8.18 -1.95 16.96
N GLY A 382 -7.78 -1.64 18.20
CA GLY A 382 -7.62 -0.26 18.66
C GLY A 382 -6.52 0.53 17.94
N ILE A 383 -5.39 -0.09 17.60
CA ILE A 383 -4.33 0.58 16.81
C ILE A 383 -4.73 0.72 15.34
N CYS A 384 -5.39 -0.30 14.76
CA CYS A 384 -5.95 -0.18 13.41
C CYS A 384 -6.98 0.96 13.33
N GLU A 385 -7.80 1.13 14.37
CA GLU A 385 -8.78 2.22 14.48
C GLU A 385 -8.11 3.60 14.41
N ILE A 386 -6.95 3.79 15.05
CA ILE A 386 -6.15 5.03 14.91
C ILE A 386 -5.79 5.28 13.44
N GLY A 387 -5.41 4.22 12.70
CA GLY A 387 -5.14 4.32 11.26
C GLY A 387 -6.38 4.65 10.42
N ILE A 388 -7.54 4.14 10.80
CA ILE A 388 -8.83 4.41 10.11
C ILE A 388 -9.28 5.85 10.34
N LEU A 389 -9.06 6.41 11.55
CA LEU A 389 -9.42 7.80 11.86
C LEU A 389 -8.62 8.82 11.03
N ILE A 390 -7.41 8.47 10.57
CA ILE A 390 -6.65 9.27 9.59
C ILE A 390 -7.39 9.39 8.25
N ALA A 391 -8.19 8.37 7.89
CA ALA A 391 -9.12 8.31 6.75
C ALA A 391 -8.52 8.37 5.33
N SER A 392 -7.32 8.91 5.16
CA SER A 392 -6.60 8.98 3.89
C SER A 392 -5.64 7.81 3.70
N LEU A 393 -5.87 7.00 2.66
CA LEU A 393 -4.97 5.90 2.27
C LEU A 393 -3.54 6.39 1.99
N ASP A 394 -3.43 7.51 1.28
CA ASP A 394 -2.15 8.09 0.85
C ASP A 394 -1.31 8.58 2.03
N SER A 395 -1.96 8.92 3.16
CA SER A 395 -1.28 9.32 4.39
C SER A 395 -0.88 8.13 5.27
N VAL A 396 -1.66 7.04 5.25
CA VAL A 396 -1.38 5.83 6.05
C VAL A 396 -0.27 4.98 5.43
N ALA A 397 -0.18 4.91 4.10
CA ALA A 397 0.81 4.09 3.38
C ALA A 397 2.28 4.43 3.70
N PRO A 398 2.71 5.70 3.81
CA PRO A 398 4.07 6.03 4.23
C PRO A 398 4.39 5.62 5.68
N ILE A 399 3.43 5.75 6.61
CA ILE A 399 3.60 5.37 8.03
C ILE A 399 3.88 3.86 8.13
N LEU A 400 3.06 3.06 7.44
CA LEU A 400 3.24 1.63 7.29
C LEU A 400 4.63 1.27 6.74
N SER A 401 5.02 1.96 5.65
CA SER A 401 6.29 1.72 4.96
C SER A 401 7.49 1.92 5.87
N MET A 402 7.44 2.90 6.77
CA MET A 402 8.51 3.12 7.77
C MET A 402 8.71 1.91 8.69
N PHE A 403 7.62 1.32 9.19
CA PHE A 403 7.72 0.16 10.09
C PHE A 403 8.27 -1.09 9.38
N PHE A 404 7.86 -1.33 8.13
CA PHE A 404 8.38 -2.45 7.34
C PHE A 404 9.83 -2.24 6.89
N LEU A 405 10.20 -1.05 6.42
CA LEU A 405 11.58 -0.72 6.07
C LEU A 405 12.52 -0.88 7.27
N MET A 406 12.09 -0.43 8.46
CA MET A 406 12.85 -0.59 9.69
C MET A 406 13.02 -2.06 10.09
N CYS A 407 11.95 -2.87 9.97
CA CYS A 407 12.02 -4.32 10.18
C CYS A 407 13.03 -4.98 9.24
N TYR A 408 12.99 -4.67 7.95
CA TYR A 408 13.92 -5.21 6.95
C TYR A 408 15.35 -4.71 7.16
N MET A 409 15.53 -3.45 7.57
CA MET A 409 16.82 -2.89 7.93
C MET A 409 17.46 -3.68 9.07
N PHE A 410 16.74 -3.93 10.18
CA PHE A 410 17.30 -4.66 11.32
C PHE A 410 17.61 -6.12 11.01
N VAL A 411 16.78 -6.80 10.21
CA VAL A 411 17.07 -8.17 9.78
C VAL A 411 18.34 -8.21 8.92
N ASN A 412 18.49 -7.28 7.98
CA ASN A 412 19.68 -7.18 7.12
C ASN A 412 20.93 -6.81 7.93
N LEU A 413 20.83 -5.83 8.84
CA LEU A 413 21.91 -5.42 9.73
C LEU A 413 22.37 -6.60 10.60
N ALA A 414 21.45 -7.30 11.25
CA ALA A 414 21.75 -8.41 12.14
C ALA A 414 22.47 -9.56 11.39
N CYS A 415 21.97 -9.94 10.21
CA CYS A 415 22.61 -10.96 9.37
C CYS A 415 24.04 -10.58 8.96
N ALA A 416 24.28 -9.32 8.58
CA ALA A 416 25.61 -8.84 8.21
C ALA A 416 26.56 -8.82 9.42
N VAL A 417 26.11 -8.26 10.54
CA VAL A 417 26.90 -8.12 11.77
C VAL A 417 27.27 -9.48 12.36
N GLN A 418 26.34 -10.44 12.41
CA GLN A 418 26.63 -11.77 12.96
C GLN A 418 27.66 -12.55 12.15
N THR A 419 27.63 -12.40 10.82
CA THR A 419 28.65 -12.98 9.93
C THR A 419 30.01 -12.31 10.11
N LEU A 420 30.05 -10.98 10.19
CA LEU A 420 31.30 -10.23 10.37
C LEU A 420 31.94 -10.46 11.73
N LEU A 421 31.13 -10.54 12.79
CA LEU A 421 31.59 -10.76 14.16
C LEU A 421 31.88 -12.23 14.48
N ARG A 422 31.60 -13.17 13.55
CA ARG A 422 31.75 -14.62 13.73
C ARG A 422 31.06 -15.12 15.00
N THR A 423 29.77 -14.79 15.14
CA THR A 423 28.94 -15.26 16.24
C THR A 423 28.97 -16.81 16.32
N PRO A 424 29.19 -17.43 17.50
CA PRO A 424 29.47 -18.87 17.61
C PRO A 424 28.44 -19.79 16.93
N ASN A 425 27.14 -19.47 17.09
CA ASN A 425 26.02 -20.27 16.59
C ASN A 425 25.54 -19.85 15.19
N TRP A 426 26.16 -18.86 14.55
CA TRP A 426 25.72 -18.34 13.26
C TRP A 426 26.52 -18.98 12.11
N ARG A 427 25.89 -19.94 11.42
CA ARG A 427 26.49 -20.68 10.28
C ARG A 427 25.47 -20.85 9.14
N PRO A 428 25.21 -19.80 8.33
CA PRO A 428 24.25 -19.87 7.24
C PRO A 428 24.71 -20.88 6.17
N ARG A 429 23.93 -21.94 5.94
CA ARG A 429 24.23 -23.00 4.96
C ARG A 429 23.71 -22.70 3.54
N PHE A 430 23.08 -21.55 3.32
CA PHE A 430 22.51 -21.20 2.02
C PHE A 430 23.59 -20.77 1.02
N LYS A 431 23.64 -21.42 -0.14
CA LYS A 431 24.72 -21.29 -1.14
C LYS A 431 24.94 -19.87 -1.65
N TYR A 432 23.87 -19.09 -1.83
CA TYR A 432 23.93 -17.74 -2.43
C TYR A 432 23.94 -16.62 -1.37
N TYR A 433 24.17 -16.96 -0.11
CA TYR A 433 24.27 -15.98 0.96
C TYR A 433 25.69 -15.38 1.03
N HIS A 434 25.78 -14.05 1.10
CA HIS A 434 27.01 -13.33 1.42
C HIS A 434 26.69 -12.07 2.23
N TRP A 435 27.58 -11.69 3.15
CA TRP A 435 27.35 -10.55 4.06
C TRP A 435 27.19 -9.21 3.33
N THR A 436 27.84 -9.05 2.16
CA THR A 436 27.71 -7.84 1.34
C THR A 436 26.30 -7.63 0.78
N LEU A 437 25.58 -8.72 0.47
CA LEU A 437 24.18 -8.64 0.02
C LEU A 437 23.28 -8.12 1.14
N SER A 438 23.50 -8.59 2.37
CA SER A 438 22.78 -8.08 3.55
C SER A 438 23.14 -6.62 3.85
N PHE A 439 24.41 -6.24 3.72
CA PHE A 439 24.83 -4.84 3.91
C PHE A 439 24.23 -3.91 2.84
N LEU A 440 24.20 -4.35 1.57
CA LEU A 440 23.53 -3.62 0.49
C LEU A 440 22.04 -3.45 0.79
N GLY A 441 21.34 -4.52 1.17
CA GLY A 441 19.92 -4.47 1.56
C GLY A 441 19.67 -3.51 2.72
N MET A 442 20.52 -3.52 3.75
CA MET A 442 20.46 -2.56 4.86
C MET A 442 20.60 -1.12 4.36
N SER A 443 21.60 -0.84 3.51
CA SER A 443 21.84 0.51 2.99
C SER A 443 20.69 1.03 2.12
N LEU A 444 20.08 0.16 1.31
CA LEU A 444 18.91 0.51 0.50
C LEU A 444 17.67 0.77 1.36
N CYS A 445 17.41 -0.05 2.39
CA CYS A 445 16.33 0.22 3.33
C CYS A 445 16.50 1.58 4.03
N LEU A 446 17.72 1.88 4.48
CA LEU A 446 18.04 3.15 5.13
C LEU A 446 17.84 4.33 4.18
N ALA A 447 18.34 4.24 2.94
CA ALA A 447 18.16 5.28 1.93
C ALA A 447 16.67 5.55 1.66
N LEU A 448 15.86 4.50 1.46
CA LEU A 448 14.42 4.65 1.22
C LEU A 448 13.69 5.28 2.41
N MET A 449 14.07 4.97 3.66
CA MET A 449 13.47 5.60 4.83
C MET A 449 13.70 7.13 4.84
N PHE A 450 14.93 7.57 4.61
CA PHE A 450 15.28 9.00 4.58
C PHE A 450 14.67 9.74 3.38
N ILE A 451 14.58 9.08 2.22
CA ILE A 451 13.97 9.64 1.01
C ILE A 451 12.47 9.89 1.20
N CYS A 452 11.75 8.94 1.81
CA CYS A 452 10.31 9.07 2.05
C CYS A 452 10.00 10.13 3.11
N SER A 453 10.62 10.05 4.29
CA SER A 453 10.48 11.07 5.33
C SER A 453 11.61 10.96 6.34
N TRP A 454 12.55 11.90 6.28
CA TRP A 454 13.71 11.93 7.17
C TRP A 454 13.33 12.10 8.64
N TYR A 455 12.29 12.89 8.94
CA TYR A 455 11.88 13.17 10.32
C TYR A 455 11.17 11.96 10.96
N TYR A 456 10.28 11.28 10.24
CA TYR A 456 9.68 10.03 10.73
C TYR A 456 10.74 8.92 10.83
N ALA A 457 11.71 8.87 9.92
CA ALA A 457 12.80 7.90 9.98
C ALA A 457 13.64 8.06 11.25
N LEU A 458 14.02 9.29 11.61
CA LEU A 458 14.79 9.56 12.84
C LEU A 458 14.03 9.15 14.10
N VAL A 459 12.74 9.52 14.19
CA VAL A 459 11.90 9.15 15.34
C VAL A 459 11.73 7.63 15.43
N ALA A 460 11.46 6.95 14.31
CA ALA A 460 11.30 5.50 14.28
C ALA A 460 12.59 4.77 14.69
N MET A 461 13.75 5.19 14.17
CA MET A 461 15.05 4.61 14.55
C MET A 461 15.37 4.83 16.03
N LEU A 462 15.05 6.02 16.58
CA LEU A 462 15.22 6.30 18.00
C LEU A 462 14.35 5.36 18.86
N ILE A 463 13.06 5.23 18.53
CA ILE A 463 12.13 4.35 19.25
C ILE A 463 12.61 2.90 19.20
N ALA A 464 13.02 2.41 18.03
CA ALA A 464 13.48 1.04 17.92
C ALA A 464 14.84 0.80 18.61
N GLY A 465 15.74 1.77 18.59
CA GLY A 465 16.97 1.74 19.38
C GLY A 465 16.70 1.67 20.89
N CYS A 466 15.74 2.45 21.38
CA CYS A 466 15.28 2.39 22.77
C CYS A 466 14.67 1.02 23.10
N ILE A 467 13.84 0.46 22.23
CA ILE A 467 13.26 -0.89 22.41
C ILE A 467 14.36 -1.96 22.45
N TYR A 468 15.32 -1.90 21.53
CA TYR A 468 16.45 -2.83 21.49
C TYR A 468 17.25 -2.78 22.80
N LYS A 469 17.62 -1.58 23.25
CA LYS A 469 18.37 -1.39 24.49
C LYS A 469 17.58 -1.79 25.74
N TYR A 470 16.28 -1.55 25.75
CA TYR A 470 15.41 -1.98 26.84
C TYR A 470 15.36 -3.51 26.96
N ILE A 471 15.24 -4.22 25.83
CA ILE A 471 15.22 -5.69 25.82
C ILE A 471 16.58 -6.24 26.26
N GLU A 472 17.69 -5.66 25.80
CA GLU A 472 19.05 -6.03 26.20
C GLU A 472 19.24 -5.89 27.73
N TYR A 473 18.82 -4.75 28.29
CA TYR A 473 18.90 -4.48 29.73
C TYR A 473 18.10 -5.50 30.56
N ARG A 474 16.85 -5.78 30.16
CA ARG A 474 15.97 -6.73 30.87
C ARG A 474 16.44 -8.18 30.70
N GLY A 475 17.03 -8.52 29.56
CA GLY A 475 17.68 -9.80 29.33
C GLY A 475 18.83 -10.02 30.31
N ALA A 476 19.71 -9.02 30.44
CA ALA A 476 20.83 -9.03 31.36
C ALA A 476 20.40 -9.13 32.84
N GLU A 477 19.38 -8.37 33.25
CA GLU A 477 18.83 -8.41 34.61
C GLU A 477 18.28 -9.80 34.97
N LYS A 478 17.61 -10.47 34.02
CA LYS A 478 17.04 -11.81 34.24
C LYS A 478 18.12 -12.90 34.30
N GLU A 479 19.17 -12.80 33.49
CA GLU A 479 20.24 -13.81 33.42
C GLU A 479 21.26 -13.68 34.56
N TRP A 480 21.57 -12.44 34.98
CA TRP A 480 22.66 -12.16 35.94
C TRP A 480 22.19 -11.52 37.25
N GLY A 481 20.89 -11.26 37.42
CA GLY A 481 20.29 -10.68 38.63
C GLY A 481 20.37 -9.15 38.73
N ASP A 482 21.37 -8.52 38.12
CA ASP A 482 21.52 -7.06 38.03
C ASP A 482 21.72 -6.64 36.56
N GLY A 483 20.99 -5.61 36.12
CA GLY A 483 20.95 -5.19 34.71
C GLY A 483 22.27 -4.58 34.23
N ILE A 484 22.82 -3.60 34.95
CA ILE A 484 24.03 -2.88 34.52
C ILE A 484 25.26 -3.81 34.58
N ARG A 485 25.42 -4.52 35.71
CA ARG A 485 26.50 -5.50 35.85
C ARG A 485 26.32 -6.66 34.87
N GLY A 486 25.09 -7.12 34.65
CA GLY A 486 24.76 -8.17 33.69
C GLY A 486 25.17 -7.85 32.26
N LEU A 487 25.03 -6.60 31.81
CA LEU A 487 25.48 -6.18 30.48
C LEU A 487 26.99 -6.37 30.32
N SER A 488 27.78 -5.97 31.32
CA SER A 488 29.25 -6.16 31.29
C SER A 488 29.66 -7.63 31.30
N LEU A 489 28.95 -8.46 32.08
CA LEU A 489 29.17 -9.90 32.15
C LEU A 489 28.83 -10.61 30.84
N ASN A 490 27.72 -10.21 30.20
CA ASN A 490 27.33 -10.72 28.89
C ASN A 490 28.34 -10.36 27.81
N ALA A 491 28.81 -9.11 27.78
CA ALA A 491 29.87 -8.68 26.86
C ALA A 491 31.17 -9.48 27.06
N ALA A 492 31.59 -9.68 28.31
CA ALA A 492 32.78 -10.47 28.63
C ALA A 492 32.65 -11.94 28.22
N ARG A 493 31.51 -12.59 28.54
CA ARG A 493 31.22 -13.97 28.13
C ARG A 493 31.25 -14.13 26.61
N TYR A 494 30.62 -13.21 25.89
CA TYR A 494 30.58 -13.26 24.42
C TYR A 494 31.97 -13.09 23.81
N ALA A 495 32.79 -12.20 24.37
CA ALA A 495 34.18 -12.02 23.96
C ALA A 495 35.01 -13.29 24.19
N LEU A 496 34.85 -13.95 25.34
CA LEU A 496 35.57 -15.19 25.68
C LEU A 496 35.17 -16.36 24.77
N LEU A 497 33.87 -16.58 24.54
CA LEU A 497 33.38 -17.63 23.64
C LEU A 497 33.89 -17.45 22.21
N ARG A 498 34.06 -16.19 21.76
CA ARG A 498 34.61 -15.90 20.43
C ARG A 498 36.09 -16.26 20.31
N VAL A 499 36.84 -16.21 21.41
CA VAL A 499 38.27 -16.55 21.41
C VAL A 499 38.48 -18.07 21.29
N GLU A 500 37.56 -18.88 21.83
CA GLU A 500 37.65 -20.34 21.83
C GLU A 500 37.65 -20.95 20.41
N ASP A 501 36.87 -20.39 19.49
CA ASP A 501 36.82 -20.83 18.08
C ASP A 501 37.98 -20.27 17.21
N GLY A 502 38.80 -19.37 17.74
CA GLY A 502 39.93 -18.77 17.01
C GLY A 502 41.16 -19.69 16.93
N PRO A 503 42.06 -19.50 15.94
CA PRO A 503 43.32 -20.22 15.93
C PRO A 503 44.12 -19.88 17.21
N PRO A 504 44.54 -20.89 18.00
CA PRO A 504 45.11 -20.67 19.33
C PRO A 504 46.49 -20.01 19.31
N HIS A 505 47.20 -20.08 18.19
CA HIS A 505 48.54 -19.55 18.05
C HIS A 505 48.50 -18.20 17.31
N THR A 506 48.79 -17.11 18.01
CA THR A 506 49.06 -15.83 17.35
C THR A 506 50.46 -15.87 16.74
N LYS A 507 50.60 -15.38 15.50
CA LYS A 507 51.93 -15.20 14.88
C LYS A 507 52.79 -14.16 15.61
N ASN A 508 52.15 -13.25 16.34
CA ASN A 508 52.81 -12.21 17.13
C ASN A 508 52.77 -12.60 18.60
N TRP A 509 53.93 -12.69 19.24
CA TRP A 509 54.07 -12.88 20.69
C TRP A 509 53.69 -11.58 21.41
N ARG A 510 52.91 -11.68 22.49
CA ARG A 510 52.43 -10.56 23.30
C ARG A 510 52.43 -10.92 24.78
#